data_AF-A0A7X7GSH3-F1
#
_entry.id   AF-A0A7X7GSH3-F1
#
_cell.length_a   1.000
_cell.length_b   1.000
_cell.length_c   1.000
_cell.angle_alpha   90.00
_cell.angle_beta   90.00
_cell.angle_gamma   90.00
#
_symmetry.space_group_name_H-M   'P 1'
#
loop_
_entity.id
_entity.type
_entity.pdbx_description
1 polymer ?
#
loop_
_entity_poly.entity_id
_entity_poly.type
_entity_poly.pdbx_seq_one_letter_code
_entity_poly.pdbx_strand_id
1 'polypeptide(L)'
;MRSLSALALGAGLLGAALVTACGDEDAEGPNDGMGGAKDGAGGSNDGGSAGAGGAGSSWIVGGWLSTEDAYTGYLTVVDDISSSGSIELGRAVEFEGDIVWKATEDGVVFVGQEGKSTIERWVVTADGDLEKDGEVSFQNFGVTDTLGGGRNVIQLVDADTAYYFDKENLQVITFDPESMTTGEAFSLGGLEEEGARVGLNFIHRDGDRFIVTARYWSDDENEYSLPLTRAAFVDSASGTVSYADDTRCGEVAFNAVDADGNLYVGSHHGNAVAVAAGLAGDEPSDSCILRINKGAAEFDEDYYVDLTEISGGGIVGGLLQGPGDTAYVYAYAGPTITPENFRGALRGEEWELHAIELGDEETSFTKVKGLGKYAPYGDSFTTTFEGAATPFVTMVDANFASGRYFDMSKGTTAVGALGFPGFPGHATALR
;
A
#
# COMPACT_ATOMS: atom_id res chain seq x y z
N MET A 1 -40.29 8.51 7.18
CA MET A 1 -41.35 7.57 6.73
C MET A 1 -41.44 7.63 5.21
N ARG A 2 -41.66 6.48 4.55
CA ARG A 2 -41.31 6.20 3.12
C ARG A 2 -39.78 6.10 2.96
N SER A 3 -39.12 4.94 2.75
CA SER A 3 -39.42 3.62 2.17
C SER A 3 -39.23 3.52 0.66
N LEU A 4 -38.10 2.92 0.27
CA LEU A 4 -37.80 2.15 -0.95
C LEU A 4 -36.67 1.18 -0.54
N SER A 5 -36.85 -0.14 -0.41
CA SER A 5 -37.15 -1.17 -1.44
C SER A 5 -35.89 -1.74 -2.09
N ALA A 6 -35.31 -2.78 -1.49
CA ALA A 6 -34.26 -3.58 -2.09
C ALA A 6 -34.82 -4.51 -3.19
N LEU A 7 -34.06 -4.75 -4.26
CA LEU A 7 -34.32 -5.81 -5.24
C LEU A 7 -33.28 -6.92 -5.07
N ALA A 8 -33.76 -8.14 -4.85
CA ALA A 8 -32.96 -9.36 -4.95
C ALA A 8 -33.11 -9.97 -6.34
N LEU A 9 -32.01 -10.41 -6.95
CA LEU A 9 -32.01 -11.21 -8.18
C LEU A 9 -31.79 -12.68 -7.83
N GLY A 10 -32.80 -13.51 -8.10
CA GLY A 10 -32.79 -14.93 -7.78
C GLY A 10 -32.18 -15.78 -8.89
N ALA A 11 -31.40 -16.80 -8.52
CA ALA A 11 -30.88 -17.80 -9.43
C ALA A 11 -31.98 -18.73 -9.97
N GLY A 12 -32.00 -18.95 -11.29
CA GLY A 12 -32.90 -19.90 -11.96
C GLY A 12 -32.17 -21.16 -12.39
N LEU A 13 -32.59 -22.33 -11.86
CA LEU A 13 -32.12 -23.64 -12.32
C LEU A 13 -32.56 -23.90 -13.77
N LEU A 14 -31.70 -24.58 -14.55
CA LEU A 14 -32.13 -25.47 -15.62
C LEU A 14 -31.33 -26.78 -15.56
N GLY A 15 -31.99 -27.92 -15.73
CA GLY A 15 -31.44 -29.21 -15.33
C GLY A 15 -31.05 -30.17 -16.47
N ALA A 16 -30.08 -31.01 -16.14
CA ALA A 16 -29.90 -32.43 -16.49
C ALA A 16 -30.16 -32.94 -17.94
N ALA A 17 -29.14 -33.61 -18.48
CA ALA A 17 -29.30 -34.81 -19.30
C ALA A 17 -28.24 -35.86 -18.89
N LEU A 18 -28.67 -37.09 -18.60
CA LEU A 18 -27.76 -38.22 -18.33
C LEU A 18 -27.27 -38.86 -19.64
N VAL A 19 -26.03 -39.35 -19.64
CA VAL A 19 -25.63 -40.56 -20.39
C VAL A 19 -24.77 -41.43 -19.47
N THR A 20 -25.10 -42.73 -19.42
CA THR A 20 -24.41 -43.74 -18.60
C THR A 20 -23.76 -44.78 -19.50
N ALA A 21 -22.49 -45.13 -19.25
CA ALA A 21 -21.83 -46.38 -19.64
C ALA A 21 -20.61 -46.56 -18.71
N CYS A 22 -20.61 -47.44 -17.71
CA CYS A 22 -20.48 -48.91 -17.76
C CYS A 22 -19.05 -49.39 -18.08
N GLY A 23 -18.43 -50.10 -17.14
CA GLY A 23 -17.08 -50.68 -17.25
C GLY A 23 -16.51 -51.07 -15.88
N ASP A 24 -16.96 -52.21 -15.35
CA ASP A 24 -16.63 -52.74 -14.01
C ASP A 24 -15.29 -53.52 -13.95
N GLU A 25 -14.98 -54.04 -12.74
CA GLU A 25 -14.02 -55.12 -12.41
C GLU A 25 -12.50 -54.73 -12.43
N ASP A 26 -11.66 -55.05 -11.44
CA ASP A 26 -11.87 -55.89 -10.26
C ASP A 26 -10.88 -55.65 -9.09
N ALA A 27 -11.16 -56.33 -7.98
CA ALA A 27 -10.44 -56.47 -6.69
C ALA A 27 -8.92 -56.88 -6.79
N GLU A 28 -8.09 -57.01 -5.74
CA GLU A 28 -8.26 -57.12 -4.27
C GLU A 28 -6.88 -56.86 -3.57
N GLY A 29 -6.80 -56.79 -2.22
CA GLY A 29 -5.52 -56.77 -1.46
C GLY A 29 -4.91 -58.18 -1.24
N PRO A 30 -4.02 -58.42 -0.23
CA PRO A 30 -3.53 -57.53 0.82
C PRO A 30 -1.99 -57.67 1.12
N ASN A 31 -1.63 -57.44 2.39
CA ASN A 31 -0.33 -57.18 3.04
C ASN A 31 0.71 -58.33 3.11
N ASP A 32 1.88 -57.98 3.69
CA ASP A 32 2.87 -58.80 4.44
C ASP A 32 4.08 -59.46 3.74
N GLY A 33 5.29 -59.18 4.28
CA GLY A 33 6.15 -60.28 4.77
C GLY A 33 7.61 -60.43 4.27
N MET A 34 8.56 -59.75 4.92
CA MET A 34 9.95 -60.20 5.28
C MET A 34 10.94 -60.79 4.25
N GLY A 35 12.25 -60.46 4.38
CA GLY A 35 13.26 -61.51 4.08
C GLY A 35 14.78 -61.30 3.91
N GLY A 36 15.41 -60.12 4.10
CA GLY A 36 16.90 -60.00 4.20
C GLY A 36 17.77 -60.46 3.00
N ALA A 37 19.11 -60.34 2.99
CA ALA A 37 20.08 -59.51 3.73
C ALA A 37 21.47 -59.60 3.03
N LYS A 38 22.41 -58.69 3.38
CA LYS A 38 23.87 -58.68 3.07
C LYS A 38 24.30 -58.27 1.65
N ASP A 39 25.43 -57.60 1.40
CA ASP A 39 26.41 -56.79 2.16
C ASP A 39 27.21 -55.99 1.08
N GLY A 40 27.82 -54.82 1.28
CA GLY A 40 27.98 -53.90 2.42
C GLY A 40 28.99 -52.76 2.09
N ALA A 41 29.19 -51.79 3.00
CA ALA A 41 30.02 -50.56 2.88
C ALA A 41 29.51 -49.46 1.91
N GLY A 42 29.62 -48.16 2.21
CA GLY A 42 30.15 -47.48 3.39
C GLY A 42 30.59 -46.05 3.06
N GLY A 43 29.90 -45.03 3.60
CA GLY A 43 30.17 -43.60 3.35
C GLY A 43 29.28 -42.73 4.24
N SER A 44 29.83 -41.66 4.79
CA SER A 44 29.25 -40.91 5.92
C SER A 44 27.90 -40.25 5.62
N ASN A 45 26.99 -40.34 6.59
CA ASN A 45 25.92 -39.35 6.75
C ASN A 45 26.52 -38.09 7.40
N ASP A 46 26.86 -37.10 6.59
CA ASP A 46 26.70 -35.70 6.98
C ASP A 46 25.39 -35.26 6.30
N GLY A 47 24.30 -35.04 7.01
CA GLY A 47 24.28 -34.10 8.12
C GLY A 47 24.20 -32.70 7.52
N GLY A 48 23.15 -32.44 6.72
CA GLY A 48 22.88 -31.14 6.12
C GLY A 48 22.60 -30.12 7.21
N SER A 49 23.66 -29.50 7.71
CA SER A 49 23.61 -28.54 8.80
C SER A 49 22.70 -27.38 8.41
N ALA A 50 21.76 -27.05 9.29
CA ALA A 50 21.25 -25.69 9.35
C ALA A 50 22.46 -24.74 9.42
N GLY A 51 22.45 -23.69 8.60
CA GLY A 51 23.50 -22.69 8.58
C GLY A 51 23.40 -21.81 9.82
N ALA A 52 24.10 -22.17 10.90
CA ALA A 52 24.14 -21.36 12.10
C ALA A 52 25.05 -20.13 11.89
N GLY A 53 24.46 -18.94 12.02
CA GLY A 53 25.18 -17.75 12.52
C GLY A 53 26.15 -17.07 11.56
N GLY A 54 25.64 -16.52 10.45
CA GLY A 54 26.02 -15.16 10.09
C GLY A 54 24.98 -14.21 10.67
N ALA A 55 25.39 -13.14 11.36
CA ALA A 55 24.46 -12.08 11.75
C ALA A 55 24.17 -11.22 10.51
N GLY A 56 23.31 -11.73 9.63
CA GLY A 56 22.65 -10.96 8.58
C GLY A 56 21.41 -10.30 9.16
N SER A 57 21.24 -9.00 8.92
CA SER A 57 20.11 -8.22 9.40
C SER A 57 18.83 -8.59 8.65
N SER A 58 17.86 -9.17 9.35
CA SER A 58 16.57 -9.59 8.78
C SER A 58 15.60 -8.41 8.62
N TRP A 59 14.51 -8.66 7.90
CA TRP A 59 13.52 -7.69 7.47
C TRP A 59 12.12 -8.19 7.76
N ILE A 60 11.28 -7.36 8.37
CA ILE A 60 9.84 -7.59 8.39
C ILE A 60 9.26 -7.13 7.05
N VAL A 61 8.54 -8.04 6.40
CA VAL A 61 7.85 -7.81 5.13
C VAL A 61 6.40 -8.23 5.27
N GLY A 62 5.49 -7.43 4.75
CA GLY A 62 4.07 -7.76 4.71
C GLY A 62 3.39 -7.20 3.48
N GLY A 63 2.26 -7.80 3.13
CA GLY A 63 1.50 -7.52 1.91
C GLY A 63 0.25 -8.39 1.88
N TRP A 64 -0.39 -8.49 0.71
CA TRP A 64 -1.60 -9.31 0.55
C TRP A 64 -1.64 -10.02 -0.79
N LEU A 65 -2.26 -11.20 -0.82
CA LEU A 65 -2.70 -11.85 -2.05
C LEU A 65 -4.14 -11.45 -2.35
N SER A 66 -4.44 -11.16 -3.62
CA SER A 66 -5.80 -11.08 -4.11
C SER A 66 -6.16 -12.34 -4.88
N THR A 67 -7.32 -12.89 -4.57
CA THR A 67 -8.02 -13.92 -5.36
C THR A 67 -9.30 -13.30 -5.93
N GLU A 68 -10.02 -14.02 -6.80
CA GLU A 68 -11.24 -13.50 -7.44
C GLU A 68 -12.31 -13.01 -6.44
N ASP A 69 -12.36 -13.62 -5.23
CA ASP A 69 -13.42 -13.38 -4.23
C ASP A 69 -12.92 -12.78 -2.89
N ALA A 70 -11.60 -12.73 -2.63
CA ALA A 70 -11.06 -12.35 -1.32
C ALA A 70 -9.61 -11.84 -1.35
N TYR A 71 -9.26 -11.01 -0.36
CA TYR A 71 -7.88 -10.70 0.03
C TYR A 71 -7.40 -11.62 1.16
N THR A 72 -6.08 -11.82 1.23
CA THR A 72 -5.42 -12.54 2.31
C THR A 72 -4.10 -11.85 2.64
N GLY A 73 -4.01 -11.26 3.83
CA GLY A 73 -2.83 -10.58 4.32
C GLY A 73 -1.75 -11.55 4.78
N TYR A 74 -0.49 -11.16 4.61
CA TYR A 74 0.67 -11.93 5.04
C TYR A 74 1.69 -11.02 5.73
N LEU A 75 2.28 -11.50 6.82
CA LEU A 75 3.42 -10.87 7.48
C LEU A 75 4.50 -11.93 7.72
N THR A 76 5.75 -11.63 7.39
CA THR A 76 6.87 -12.59 7.44
C THR A 76 8.19 -11.89 7.72
N VAL A 77 9.21 -12.67 8.07
CA VAL A 77 10.59 -12.19 8.27
C VAL A 77 11.49 -12.83 7.22
N VAL A 78 12.31 -12.03 6.54
CA VAL A 78 13.22 -12.46 5.45
C VAL A 78 14.62 -11.90 5.64
N ASP A 79 15.63 -12.53 5.04
CA ASP A 79 17.04 -12.15 5.26
C ASP A 79 17.47 -10.88 4.48
N ASP A 80 16.99 -10.67 3.24
CA ASP A 80 17.35 -9.50 2.42
C ASP A 80 16.34 -9.25 1.30
N ILE A 81 15.71 -8.07 1.29
CA ILE A 81 14.76 -7.64 0.23
C ILE A 81 15.43 -7.18 -1.07
N SER A 82 16.75 -6.98 -1.07
CA SER A 82 17.56 -6.61 -2.23
C SER A 82 17.97 -7.83 -3.07
N SER A 83 17.79 -9.03 -2.50
CA SER A 83 18.18 -10.31 -3.11
C SER A 83 17.35 -10.66 -4.34
N SER A 84 17.80 -11.65 -5.12
CA SER A 84 17.04 -12.19 -6.25
C SER A 84 16.28 -13.45 -5.85
N GLY A 85 14.96 -13.48 -6.08
CA GLY A 85 14.15 -14.67 -5.81
C GLY A 85 12.67 -14.35 -5.66
N SER A 86 11.97 -15.11 -4.82
CA SER A 86 10.65 -14.80 -4.31
C SER A 86 10.62 -15.09 -2.81
N ILE A 87 9.81 -14.34 -2.08
CA ILE A 87 9.47 -14.61 -0.69
C ILE A 87 8.62 -15.88 -0.62
N GLU A 88 8.99 -16.78 0.30
CA GLU A 88 8.27 -18.03 0.58
C GLU A 88 7.29 -17.80 1.72
N LEU A 89 5.99 -17.81 1.42
CA LEU A 89 4.93 -17.54 2.41
C LEU A 89 4.66 -18.71 3.38
N GLY A 90 5.34 -19.85 3.23
CA GLY A 90 5.16 -21.02 4.10
C GLY A 90 5.58 -20.84 5.57
N ARG A 91 6.23 -19.72 5.91
CA ARG A 91 6.51 -19.28 7.30
C ARG A 91 5.78 -17.98 7.69
N ALA A 92 4.97 -17.42 6.79
CA ALA A 92 4.27 -16.17 7.06
C ALA A 92 3.10 -16.40 8.03
N VAL A 93 2.78 -15.38 8.81
CA VAL A 93 1.49 -15.25 9.49
C VAL A 93 0.47 -14.87 8.43
N GLU A 94 -0.61 -15.65 8.33
CA GLU A 94 -1.73 -15.42 7.42
C GLU A 94 -2.88 -14.70 8.14
N PHE A 95 -3.47 -13.69 7.50
CA PHE A 95 -4.58 -12.89 7.99
C PHE A 95 -5.77 -12.97 7.04
N GLU A 96 -6.98 -13.00 7.61
CA GLU A 96 -8.24 -12.94 6.86
C GLU A 96 -8.49 -11.50 6.38
N GLY A 97 -8.56 -11.28 5.06
CA GLY A 97 -8.73 -9.96 4.45
C GLY A 97 -7.42 -9.20 4.19
N ASP A 98 -7.52 -7.96 3.74
CA ASP A 98 -6.35 -7.05 3.62
C ASP A 98 -5.79 -6.69 5.01
N ILE A 99 -4.54 -6.23 5.06
CA ILE A 99 -3.85 -5.74 6.26
C ILE A 99 -3.19 -4.38 6.04
N VAL A 100 -3.13 -3.61 7.12
CA VAL A 100 -2.23 -2.47 7.27
C VAL A 100 -1.33 -2.73 8.46
N TRP A 101 -0.06 -2.34 8.37
CA TRP A 101 0.86 -2.62 9.46
C TRP A 101 1.96 -1.56 9.58
N LYS A 102 2.52 -1.47 10.78
CA LYS A 102 3.69 -0.65 11.08
C LYS A 102 4.60 -1.42 12.04
N ALA A 103 5.87 -1.55 11.67
CA ALA A 103 6.88 -2.15 12.52
C ALA A 103 7.86 -1.11 13.09
N THR A 104 8.50 -1.51 14.18
CA THR A 104 9.68 -0.87 14.76
C THR A 104 10.94 -1.65 14.37
N GLU A 105 12.10 -0.99 14.42
CA GLU A 105 13.40 -1.60 14.08
C GLU A 105 13.89 -2.62 15.13
N ASP A 106 13.27 -2.68 16.31
CA ASP A 106 13.51 -3.69 17.36
C ASP A 106 12.52 -4.88 17.28
N GLY A 107 11.70 -4.97 16.23
CA GLY A 107 10.92 -6.17 15.91
C GLY A 107 9.52 -6.24 16.52
N VAL A 108 8.93 -5.11 16.93
CA VAL A 108 7.51 -5.03 17.30
C VAL A 108 6.71 -4.62 16.06
N VAL A 109 5.54 -5.25 15.82
CA VAL A 109 4.66 -4.97 14.69
C VAL A 109 3.23 -4.76 15.16
N PHE A 110 2.60 -3.71 14.65
CA PHE A 110 1.19 -3.40 14.87
C PHE A 110 0.43 -3.68 13.57
N VAL A 111 -0.61 -4.51 13.63
CA VAL A 111 -1.37 -4.99 12.46
C VAL A 111 -2.85 -4.65 12.61
N GLY A 112 -3.37 -3.81 11.71
CA GLY A 112 -4.79 -3.62 11.44
C GLY A 112 -5.28 -4.55 10.32
N GLN A 113 -6.55 -4.92 10.34
CA GLN A 113 -7.14 -5.96 9.50
C GLN A 113 -8.53 -5.54 8.99
N GLU A 114 -8.86 -5.97 7.78
CA GLU A 114 -10.19 -5.81 7.18
C GLU A 114 -11.29 -6.38 8.10
N GLY A 115 -12.36 -5.61 8.32
CA GLY A 115 -13.50 -6.00 9.14
C GLY A 115 -13.21 -6.29 10.62
N LYS A 116 -12.05 -5.90 11.16
CA LYS A 116 -11.73 -5.98 12.60
C LYS A 116 -11.72 -4.59 13.23
N SER A 117 -12.16 -4.49 14.49
CA SER A 117 -12.11 -3.25 15.29
C SER A 117 -10.88 -3.16 16.20
N THR A 118 -9.85 -3.96 15.92
CA THR A 118 -8.67 -4.17 16.77
C THR A 118 -7.39 -4.02 15.97
N ILE A 119 -6.36 -3.44 16.58
CA ILE A 119 -4.98 -3.55 16.11
C ILE A 119 -4.28 -4.57 17.01
N GLU A 120 -3.64 -5.56 16.39
CA GLU A 120 -2.87 -6.59 17.08
C GLU A 120 -1.41 -6.18 17.19
N ARG A 121 -0.77 -6.54 18.31
CA ARG A 121 0.68 -6.40 18.51
C ARG A 121 1.35 -7.76 18.40
N TRP A 122 2.37 -7.81 17.57
CA TRP A 122 3.18 -8.97 17.24
C TRP A 122 4.65 -8.66 17.52
N VAL A 123 5.44 -9.67 17.86
CA VAL A 123 6.88 -9.55 18.10
C VAL A 123 7.65 -10.59 17.29
N VAL A 124 8.82 -10.19 16.78
CA VAL A 124 9.78 -11.11 16.16
C VAL A 124 10.53 -11.87 17.25
N THR A 125 10.48 -13.19 17.21
CA THR A 125 11.17 -14.08 18.15
C THR A 125 12.65 -14.23 17.81
N ALA A 126 13.43 -14.81 18.74
CA ALA A 126 14.85 -15.10 18.51
C ALA A 126 15.12 -16.10 17.36
N ASP A 127 14.10 -16.87 16.94
CA ASP A 127 14.17 -17.82 15.82
C ASP A 127 13.65 -17.20 14.49
N GLY A 128 13.30 -15.91 14.50
CA GLY A 128 12.79 -15.15 13.35
C GLY A 128 11.33 -15.44 12.99
N ASP A 129 10.56 -16.06 13.89
CA ASP A 129 9.11 -16.23 13.75
C ASP A 129 8.36 -15.02 14.34
N LEU A 130 7.09 -14.86 14.01
CA LEU A 130 6.22 -13.78 14.52
C LEU A 130 5.18 -14.34 15.50
N GLU A 131 5.12 -13.79 16.71
CA GLU A 131 4.16 -14.17 17.75
C GLU A 131 3.29 -12.99 18.19
N LYS A 132 1.96 -13.17 18.24
CA LYS A 132 1.03 -12.17 18.78
C LYS A 132 1.16 -12.11 20.31
N ASP A 133 1.45 -10.93 20.84
CA ASP A 133 1.62 -10.71 22.28
C ASP A 133 0.67 -9.65 22.88
N GLY A 134 -0.11 -8.96 22.05
CA GLY A 134 -1.12 -7.99 22.50
C GLY A 134 -2.20 -7.67 21.47
N GLU A 135 -3.24 -6.95 21.90
CA GLU A 135 -4.25 -6.34 21.04
C GLU A 135 -4.90 -5.13 21.74
N VAL A 136 -5.28 -4.13 20.96
CA VAL A 136 -6.02 -2.94 21.42
C VAL A 136 -7.30 -2.80 20.60
N SER A 137 -8.43 -2.52 21.26
CA SER A 137 -9.74 -2.39 20.60
C SER A 137 -10.21 -0.95 20.51
N PHE A 138 -10.58 -0.55 19.30
CA PHE A 138 -11.14 0.76 18.97
C PHE A 138 -12.67 0.75 18.85
N GLN A 139 -13.34 -0.36 19.20
CA GLN A 139 -14.80 -0.49 19.09
C GLN A 139 -15.56 0.61 19.85
N ASN A 140 -15.00 1.12 20.95
CA ASN A 140 -15.57 2.22 21.73
C ASN A 140 -15.68 3.55 20.95
N PHE A 141 -14.95 3.70 19.85
CA PHE A 141 -14.96 4.86 18.95
C PHE A 141 -15.78 4.62 17.67
N GLY A 142 -16.50 3.49 17.58
CA GLY A 142 -17.28 3.13 16.38
C GLY A 142 -16.48 2.45 15.27
N VAL A 143 -15.17 2.20 15.47
CA VAL A 143 -14.34 1.48 14.49
C VAL A 143 -14.87 0.06 14.29
N THR A 144 -15.10 -0.30 13.02
CA THR A 144 -15.46 -1.67 12.59
C THR A 144 -14.42 -2.32 11.69
N ASP A 145 -13.46 -1.54 11.20
CA ASP A 145 -12.41 -1.94 10.27
C ASP A 145 -11.12 -1.17 10.63
N THR A 146 -9.97 -1.84 10.68
CA THR A 146 -8.68 -1.23 11.06
C THR A 146 -7.73 -0.98 9.89
N LEU A 147 -8.19 -1.12 8.64
CA LEU A 147 -7.46 -0.64 7.45
C LEU A 147 -7.36 0.88 7.37
N GLY A 148 -8.24 1.62 8.07
CA GLY A 148 -8.20 3.08 8.15
C GLY A 148 -8.27 3.83 6.81
N GLY A 149 -8.63 3.16 5.71
CA GLY A 149 -8.71 3.73 4.37
C GLY A 149 -7.37 4.04 3.68
N GLY A 150 -6.22 3.57 4.20
CA GLY A 150 -4.90 3.89 3.62
C GLY A 150 -3.78 2.98 4.14
N ARG A 151 -2.59 3.01 3.51
CA ARG A 151 -1.50 2.05 3.79
C ARG A 151 -0.66 2.35 5.04
N ASN A 152 -0.62 3.60 5.52
CA ASN A 152 0.24 4.03 6.65
C ASN A 152 -0.53 4.61 7.85
N VAL A 153 -1.77 4.14 8.08
CA VAL A 153 -2.71 4.69 9.07
C VAL A 153 -2.30 4.48 10.55
N ILE A 154 -1.24 3.71 10.81
CA ILE A 154 -0.65 3.53 12.15
C ILE A 154 0.63 4.38 12.24
N GLN A 155 0.59 5.43 13.05
CA GLN A 155 1.69 6.37 13.27
C GLN A 155 2.27 6.18 14.68
N LEU A 156 3.41 5.50 14.77
CA LEU A 156 4.18 5.37 16.02
C LEU A 156 4.95 6.68 16.28
N VAL A 157 4.77 7.29 17.45
CA VAL A 157 5.41 8.57 17.81
C VAL A 157 6.62 8.34 18.70
N ASP A 158 6.45 7.51 19.73
CA ASP A 158 7.44 7.04 20.69
C ASP A 158 6.99 5.67 21.26
N ALA A 159 7.42 5.31 22.47
CA ALA A 159 7.15 3.99 23.05
C ALA A 159 5.73 3.85 23.62
N ASP A 160 5.20 4.91 24.24
CA ASP A 160 3.88 4.94 24.90
C ASP A 160 2.83 5.77 24.14
N THR A 161 3.19 6.33 22.97
CA THR A 161 2.27 7.11 22.11
C THR A 161 2.27 6.64 20.65
N ALA A 162 1.09 6.27 20.15
CA ALA A 162 0.79 6.08 18.74
C ALA A 162 -0.61 6.59 18.37
N TYR A 163 -0.83 6.77 17.07
CA TYR A 163 -2.08 7.29 16.51
C TYR A 163 -2.58 6.33 15.41
N TYR A 164 -3.86 6.00 15.44
CA TYR A 164 -4.59 5.31 14.38
C TYR A 164 -5.52 6.29 13.65
N PHE A 165 -5.39 6.36 12.32
CA PHE A 165 -6.19 7.23 11.47
C PHE A 165 -7.36 6.43 10.87
N ASP A 166 -8.58 6.75 11.28
CA ASP A 166 -9.81 6.08 10.89
C ASP A 166 -10.56 6.93 9.85
N LYS A 167 -10.40 6.55 8.58
CA LYS A 167 -11.12 7.14 7.45
C LYS A 167 -12.63 6.90 7.46
N GLU A 168 -13.12 5.80 8.07
CA GLU A 168 -14.55 5.46 7.98
C GLU A 168 -15.42 6.29 8.95
N ASN A 169 -14.86 6.69 10.10
CA ASN A 169 -15.52 7.64 11.01
C ASN A 169 -14.89 9.05 10.99
N LEU A 170 -13.93 9.31 10.09
CA LEU A 170 -13.15 10.55 10.00
C LEU A 170 -12.63 11.03 11.37
N GLN A 171 -11.75 10.23 11.98
CA GLN A 171 -11.15 10.52 13.27
C GLN A 171 -9.69 10.04 13.37
N VAL A 172 -8.95 10.60 14.33
CA VAL A 172 -7.64 10.10 14.77
C VAL A 172 -7.78 9.62 16.20
N ILE A 173 -7.37 8.41 16.51
CA ILE A 173 -7.46 7.82 17.85
C ILE A 173 -6.07 7.54 18.39
N THR A 174 -5.75 8.04 19.58
CA THR A 174 -4.49 7.72 20.26
C THR A 174 -4.55 6.34 20.91
N PHE A 175 -3.43 5.63 20.94
CA PHE A 175 -3.25 4.41 21.72
C PHE A 175 -1.82 4.30 22.23
N ASP A 176 -1.66 3.57 23.33
CA ASP A 176 -0.39 3.23 23.96
C ASP A 176 0.13 1.90 23.38
N PRO A 177 1.28 1.89 22.67
CA PRO A 177 1.88 0.69 22.08
C PRO A 177 2.43 -0.34 23.08
N GLU A 178 2.75 0.05 24.32
CA GLU A 178 3.23 -0.86 25.38
C GLU A 178 2.06 -1.46 26.16
N SER A 179 1.10 -0.65 26.60
CA SER A 179 -0.04 -1.14 27.40
C SER A 179 -1.22 -1.65 26.57
N MET A 180 -1.22 -1.41 25.26
CA MET A 180 -2.29 -1.75 24.32
C MET A 180 -3.66 -1.18 24.76
N THR A 181 -3.67 0.08 25.19
CA THR A 181 -4.88 0.80 25.59
C THR A 181 -5.13 2.03 24.72
N THR A 182 -6.40 2.39 24.50
CA THR A 182 -6.79 3.58 23.73
C THR A 182 -6.89 4.82 24.62
N GLY A 183 -6.52 5.99 24.08
CA GLY A 183 -6.61 7.29 24.73
C GLY A 183 -7.77 8.15 24.20
N GLU A 184 -7.45 9.39 23.83
CA GLU A 184 -8.37 10.36 23.24
C GLU A 184 -8.55 10.15 21.73
N ALA A 185 -9.64 10.73 21.18
CA ALA A 185 -9.91 10.78 19.74
C ALA A 185 -10.23 12.20 19.27
N PHE A 186 -9.74 12.55 18.08
CA PHE A 186 -9.85 13.88 17.47
C PHE A 186 -10.59 13.77 16.13
N SER A 187 -11.48 14.72 15.83
CA SER A 187 -12.30 14.65 14.61
C SER A 187 -11.56 15.23 13.39
N LEU A 188 -11.53 14.43 12.32
CA LEU A 188 -11.18 14.84 10.95
C LEU A 188 -12.43 15.20 10.12
N GLY A 189 -13.58 15.43 10.76
CA GLY A 189 -14.86 15.63 10.06
C GLY A 189 -14.90 16.83 9.10
N GLY A 190 -13.95 17.76 9.18
CA GLY A 190 -13.77 18.80 8.17
C GLY A 190 -13.29 18.28 6.81
N LEU A 191 -12.79 17.03 6.74
CA LEU A 191 -12.50 16.33 5.49
C LEU A 191 -13.74 15.77 4.78
N GLU A 192 -14.93 15.79 5.41
CA GLU A 192 -16.18 15.41 4.74
C GLU A 192 -16.51 16.42 3.62
N GLU A 193 -16.98 15.92 2.47
CA GLU A 193 -17.40 16.75 1.33
C GLU A 193 -18.68 16.15 0.71
N GLU A 194 -19.71 16.98 0.51
CA GLU A 194 -21.05 16.48 0.15
C GLU A 194 -21.08 15.94 -1.29
N GLY A 195 -21.53 14.70 -1.46
CA GLY A 195 -21.60 14.04 -2.77
C GLY A 195 -20.30 13.41 -3.26
N ALA A 196 -19.18 13.62 -2.56
CA ALA A 196 -17.90 12.99 -2.86
C ALA A 196 -17.65 11.75 -1.98
N ARG A 197 -16.92 10.78 -2.52
CA ARG A 197 -16.18 9.80 -1.71
C ARG A 197 -14.93 10.47 -1.16
N VAL A 198 -14.61 10.19 0.10
CA VAL A 198 -13.38 10.65 0.76
C VAL A 198 -12.43 9.47 0.91
N GLY A 199 -11.16 9.65 0.56
CA GLY A 199 -10.05 8.78 0.95
C GLY A 199 -9.01 9.59 1.73
N LEU A 200 -8.28 8.95 2.65
CA LEU A 200 -7.13 9.58 3.29
C LEU A 200 -5.86 9.16 2.57
N ASN A 201 -5.01 10.12 2.24
CA ASN A 201 -3.69 9.86 1.68
C ASN A 201 -2.69 9.45 2.77
N PHE A 202 -1.46 9.16 2.34
CA PHE A 202 -0.38 8.83 3.25
C PHE A 202 -0.20 9.93 4.30
N ILE A 203 -0.38 9.57 5.57
CA ILE A 203 -0.22 10.48 6.70
C ILE A 203 1.24 10.96 6.74
N HIS A 204 1.45 12.27 6.69
CA HIS A 204 2.78 12.87 6.84
C HIS A 204 2.95 13.40 8.27
N ARG A 205 4.13 13.21 8.87
CA ARG A 205 4.49 13.75 10.19
C ARG A 205 5.53 14.86 10.05
N ASP A 206 5.14 16.07 10.44
CA ASP A 206 6.02 17.24 10.50
C ASP A 206 6.25 17.64 11.96
N GLY A 207 7.24 17.00 12.60
CA GLY A 207 7.50 17.19 14.03
C GLY A 207 6.37 16.66 14.92
N ASP A 208 5.73 17.57 15.66
CA ASP A 208 4.65 17.28 16.62
C ASP A 208 3.24 17.52 16.02
N ARG A 209 3.13 17.43 14.69
CA ARG A 209 1.86 17.48 13.97
C ARG A 209 1.81 16.49 12.82
N PHE A 210 0.60 16.06 12.49
CA PHE A 210 0.30 15.27 11.30
C PHE A 210 -0.39 16.13 10.24
N ILE A 211 -0.08 15.87 8.98
CA ILE A 211 -0.76 16.44 7.81
C ILE A 211 -1.46 15.29 7.10
N VAL A 212 -2.78 15.42 6.94
CA VAL A 212 -3.65 14.43 6.32
C VAL A 212 -4.34 15.08 5.14
N THR A 213 -3.94 14.75 3.91
CA THR A 213 -4.66 15.22 2.72
C THR A 213 -5.77 14.24 2.34
N ALA A 214 -6.93 14.79 2.00
CA ALA A 214 -8.07 14.03 1.51
C ALA A 214 -8.06 13.95 -0.01
N ARG A 215 -8.40 12.75 -0.51
CA ARG A 215 -8.70 12.45 -1.90
C ARG A 215 -10.21 12.46 -2.11
N TYR A 216 -10.69 13.11 -3.18
CA TYR A 216 -12.12 13.26 -3.47
C TYR A 216 -12.49 12.75 -4.88
N TRP A 217 -13.39 11.78 -4.97
CA TRP A 217 -13.88 11.22 -6.24
C TRP A 217 -15.38 10.91 -6.21
N SER A 218 -16.02 10.81 -7.37
CA SER A 218 -17.44 10.44 -7.51
C SER A 218 -17.64 8.98 -7.90
N ASP A 219 -18.81 8.44 -7.57
CA ASP A 219 -19.31 7.20 -8.17
C ASP A 219 -19.98 7.44 -9.54
N ASP A 220 -20.26 8.71 -9.92
CA ASP A 220 -20.72 9.04 -11.26
C ASP A 220 -19.54 8.92 -12.26
N GLU A 221 -19.69 8.03 -13.24
CA GLU A 221 -18.67 7.78 -14.25
C GLU A 221 -18.38 8.98 -15.16
N ASN A 222 -19.18 10.05 -15.11
CA ASN A 222 -19.00 11.27 -15.91
C ASN A 222 -18.41 12.45 -15.11
N GLU A 223 -18.37 12.36 -13.78
CA GLU A 223 -17.88 13.39 -12.85
C GLU A 223 -16.84 12.80 -11.89
N TYR A 224 -15.94 11.94 -12.41
CA TYR A 224 -15.08 11.09 -11.59
C TYR A 224 -14.23 11.85 -10.54
N SER A 225 -13.70 13.01 -10.93
CA SER A 225 -12.76 13.83 -10.15
C SER A 225 -13.40 15.14 -9.69
N LEU A 226 -13.13 15.56 -8.45
CA LEU A 226 -13.45 16.92 -7.99
C LEU A 226 -12.19 17.80 -7.96
N PRO A 227 -12.26 19.08 -8.42
CA PRO A 227 -11.15 20.03 -8.35
C PRO A 227 -11.02 20.61 -6.92
N LEU A 228 -10.84 19.72 -5.94
CA LEU A 228 -10.65 20.04 -4.54
C LEU A 228 -9.56 19.13 -3.95
N THR A 229 -8.65 19.75 -3.22
CA THR A 229 -7.75 19.12 -2.27
C THR A 229 -7.95 19.78 -0.92
N ARG A 230 -8.12 18.99 0.15
CA ARG A 230 -8.20 19.51 1.54
C ARG A 230 -7.13 18.83 2.39
N ALA A 231 -6.40 19.61 3.18
CA ALA A 231 -5.45 19.14 4.19
C ALA A 231 -6.01 19.39 5.59
N ALA A 232 -5.99 18.37 6.45
CA ALA A 232 -6.14 18.53 7.89
C ALA A 232 -4.76 18.55 8.56
N PHE A 233 -4.54 19.54 9.41
CA PHE A 233 -3.34 19.71 10.23
C PHE A 233 -3.72 19.36 11.68
N VAL A 234 -3.23 18.23 12.16
CA VAL A 234 -3.53 17.68 13.49
C VAL A 234 -2.33 17.95 14.41
N ASP A 235 -2.49 18.85 15.37
CA ASP A 235 -1.50 19.05 16.45
C ASP A 235 -1.55 17.84 17.39
N SER A 236 -0.46 17.08 17.48
CA SER A 236 -0.47 15.78 18.16
C SER A 236 -0.52 15.91 19.69
N ALA A 237 -0.05 17.03 20.24
CA ALA A 237 0.03 17.29 21.67
C ALA A 237 -1.28 17.84 22.28
N SER A 238 -2.10 18.54 21.48
CA SER A 238 -3.36 19.16 21.92
C SER A 238 -4.62 18.56 21.28
N GLY A 239 -4.47 17.75 20.23
CA GLY A 239 -5.59 17.22 19.46
C GLY A 239 -6.32 18.26 18.61
N THR A 240 -5.77 19.47 18.48
CA THR A 240 -6.37 20.55 17.69
C THR A 240 -6.25 20.25 16.21
N VAL A 241 -7.34 20.35 15.46
CA VAL A 241 -7.36 20.16 14.01
C VAL A 241 -7.75 21.46 13.31
N SER A 242 -6.93 21.90 12.36
CA SER A 242 -7.26 22.96 11.40
C SER A 242 -7.23 22.44 9.97
N TYR A 243 -7.85 23.15 9.03
CA TYR A 243 -8.01 22.70 7.65
C TYR A 243 -7.59 23.80 6.67
N ALA A 244 -7.02 23.41 5.53
CA ALA A 244 -6.79 24.27 4.38
C ALA A 244 -7.26 23.58 3.09
N ASP A 245 -7.78 24.38 2.17
CA ASP A 245 -8.34 23.92 0.89
C ASP A 245 -7.52 24.50 -0.26
N ASP A 246 -7.39 23.74 -1.33
CA ASP A 246 -6.84 24.17 -2.62
C ASP A 246 -7.73 23.64 -3.75
N THR A 247 -8.10 24.49 -4.70
CA THR A 247 -8.97 24.14 -5.83
C THR A 247 -8.25 24.14 -7.17
N ARG A 248 -6.92 24.27 -7.17
CA ARG A 248 -6.07 24.18 -8.37
C ARG A 248 -5.77 22.73 -8.73
N CYS A 249 -5.78 21.85 -7.73
CA CYS A 249 -5.47 20.44 -7.88
C CYS A 249 -6.55 19.56 -7.26
N GLY A 250 -7.01 18.57 -8.03
CA GLY A 250 -7.99 17.59 -7.60
C GLY A 250 -7.41 16.19 -7.47
N GLU A 251 -8.19 15.32 -6.82
CA GLU A 251 -7.93 13.87 -6.77
C GLU A 251 -6.53 13.49 -6.22
N VAL A 252 -5.93 14.29 -5.34
CA VAL A 252 -4.57 14.02 -4.85
C VAL A 252 -4.43 12.67 -4.18
N ALA A 253 -3.36 11.95 -4.49
CA ALA A 253 -2.96 10.71 -3.86
C ALA A 253 -1.44 10.52 -3.87
N PHE A 254 -0.95 9.84 -2.83
CA PHE A 254 0.48 9.69 -2.53
C PHE A 254 1.18 11.03 -2.23
N ASN A 255 2.38 10.96 -1.68
CA ASN A 255 3.18 12.14 -1.36
C ASN A 255 4.69 11.86 -1.40
N ALA A 256 5.44 12.95 -1.53
CA ALA A 256 6.89 12.98 -1.41
C ALA A 256 7.32 14.17 -0.54
N VAL A 257 8.55 14.11 -0.04
CA VAL A 257 9.14 15.10 0.87
C VAL A 257 10.57 15.39 0.41
N ASP A 258 10.94 16.67 0.39
CA ASP A 258 12.32 17.11 0.08
C ASP A 258 13.23 17.13 1.32
N ALA A 259 14.51 17.43 1.13
CA ALA A 259 15.51 17.50 2.19
C ALA A 259 15.28 18.65 3.20
N ASP A 260 14.60 19.73 2.80
CA ASP A 260 14.18 20.79 3.72
C ASP A 260 12.97 20.35 4.59
N GLY A 261 12.20 19.37 4.08
CA GLY A 261 11.05 18.73 4.72
C GLY A 261 9.71 19.35 4.30
N ASN A 262 9.64 19.96 3.12
CA ASN A 262 8.38 20.38 2.52
C ASN A 262 7.63 19.17 1.98
N LEU A 263 6.31 19.16 2.15
CA LEU A 263 5.44 18.06 1.71
C LEU A 263 4.88 18.38 0.32
N TYR A 264 5.02 17.44 -0.61
CA TYR A 264 4.47 17.51 -1.95
C TYR A 264 3.37 16.46 -2.10
N VAL A 265 2.22 16.86 -2.67
CA VAL A 265 1.08 15.96 -2.92
C VAL A 265 0.69 16.06 -4.39
N GLY A 266 0.53 14.91 -5.07
CA GLY A 266 0.25 14.87 -6.50
C GLY A 266 -1.12 14.27 -6.82
N SER A 267 -1.74 14.62 -7.95
CA SER A 267 -2.98 13.98 -8.41
C SER A 267 -2.82 12.48 -8.59
N HIS A 268 -3.79 11.68 -8.14
CA HIS A 268 -3.88 10.25 -8.42
C HIS A 268 -3.87 9.99 -9.93
N HIS A 269 -3.21 8.93 -10.39
CA HIS A 269 -3.17 8.55 -11.82
C HIS A 269 -4.59 8.35 -12.42
N GLY A 270 -5.59 8.06 -11.59
CA GLY A 270 -7.00 7.98 -12.00
C GLY A 270 -7.59 9.32 -12.48
N ASN A 271 -7.12 10.46 -11.97
CA ASN A 271 -7.49 11.77 -12.50
C ASN A 271 -7.04 11.89 -13.96
N ALA A 272 -5.75 11.63 -14.23
CA ALA A 272 -5.17 11.67 -15.57
C ALA A 272 -5.93 10.75 -16.56
N VAL A 273 -6.33 9.56 -16.12
CA VAL A 273 -7.14 8.62 -16.92
C VAL A 273 -8.55 9.16 -17.18
N ALA A 274 -9.22 9.70 -16.17
CA ALA A 274 -10.58 10.25 -16.31
C ALA A 274 -10.60 11.48 -17.22
N VAL A 275 -9.63 12.40 -17.07
CA VAL A 275 -9.46 13.57 -17.94
C VAL A 275 -9.20 13.12 -19.39
N ALA A 276 -8.28 12.18 -19.60
CA ALA A 276 -7.98 11.65 -20.94
C ALA A 276 -9.17 10.91 -21.59
N ALA A 277 -10.04 10.29 -20.77
CA ALA A 277 -11.27 9.64 -21.24
C ALA A 277 -12.43 10.62 -21.50
N GLY A 278 -12.36 11.86 -21.01
CA GLY A 278 -13.48 12.81 -21.02
C GLY A 278 -14.57 12.50 -19.97
N LEU A 279 -14.16 11.97 -18.81
CA LEU A 279 -15.01 11.46 -17.72
C LEU A 279 -14.83 12.25 -16.39
N ALA A 280 -14.11 13.36 -16.44
CA ALA A 280 -13.68 14.15 -15.28
C ALA A 280 -14.59 15.36 -14.97
N GLY A 281 -15.85 15.35 -15.46
CA GLY A 281 -16.82 16.44 -15.29
C GLY A 281 -16.64 17.60 -16.28
N ASP A 282 -17.46 18.65 -16.07
CA ASP A 282 -17.44 19.89 -16.89
C ASP A 282 -16.27 20.82 -16.53
N GLU A 283 -15.75 20.76 -15.30
CA GLU A 283 -14.62 21.56 -14.80
C GLU A 283 -13.51 20.64 -14.20
N PRO A 284 -12.85 19.83 -15.03
CA PRO A 284 -11.79 18.93 -14.56
C PRO A 284 -10.55 19.71 -14.11
N SER A 285 -9.90 19.25 -13.05
CA SER A 285 -8.52 19.64 -12.74
C SER A 285 -7.54 18.81 -13.57
N ASP A 286 -6.59 19.48 -14.23
CA ASP A 286 -5.40 18.82 -14.79
C ASP A 286 -4.63 18.08 -13.69
N SER A 287 -3.78 17.11 -14.06
CA SER A 287 -3.03 16.34 -13.07
C SER A 287 -1.80 17.12 -12.62
N CYS A 288 -1.61 17.26 -11.31
CA CYS A 288 -0.74 18.31 -10.77
C CYS A 288 0.02 17.89 -9.51
N ILE A 289 0.94 18.75 -9.04
CA ILE A 289 1.56 18.69 -7.72
C ILE A 289 1.32 20.02 -6.98
N LEU A 290 0.93 19.92 -5.71
CA LEU A 290 0.89 21.02 -4.74
C LEU A 290 1.97 20.83 -3.68
N ARG A 291 2.40 21.93 -3.05
CA ARG A 291 3.34 21.93 -1.91
C ARG A 291 2.68 22.48 -0.65
N ILE A 292 3.07 21.92 0.49
CA ILE A 292 2.91 22.51 1.83
C ILE A 292 4.31 22.67 2.41
N ASN A 293 4.71 23.92 2.67
CA ASN A 293 6.02 24.19 3.26
C ASN A 293 6.11 23.65 4.69
N LYS A 294 7.31 23.25 5.12
CA LYS A 294 7.54 22.76 6.48
C LYS A 294 7.11 23.78 7.54
N GLY A 295 6.35 23.33 8.54
CA GLY A 295 5.76 24.20 9.56
C GLY A 295 4.56 25.06 9.10
N ALA A 296 4.23 25.13 7.80
CA ALA A 296 3.08 25.90 7.31
C ALA A 296 1.75 25.15 7.51
N ALA A 297 0.65 25.87 7.72
CA ALA A 297 -0.69 25.31 7.94
C ALA A 297 -1.65 25.55 6.75
N GLU A 298 -1.08 25.73 5.56
CA GLU A 298 -1.77 26.07 4.32
C GLU A 298 -0.96 25.54 3.12
N PHE A 299 -1.62 25.40 1.96
CA PHE A 299 -0.94 25.13 0.70
C PHE A 299 -0.17 26.37 0.23
N ASP A 300 0.95 26.14 -0.44
CA ASP A 300 1.78 27.20 -1.00
C ASP A 300 1.09 27.82 -2.23
N GLU A 301 0.62 29.07 -2.12
CA GLU A 301 -0.09 29.75 -3.21
C GLU A 301 0.80 30.01 -4.45
N ASP A 302 2.13 30.09 -4.27
CA ASP A 302 3.10 30.29 -5.34
C ASP A 302 3.58 28.96 -5.96
N TYR A 303 3.20 27.80 -5.40
CA TYR A 303 3.59 26.47 -5.90
C TYR A 303 2.46 25.71 -6.58
N TYR A 304 2.63 25.44 -7.88
CA TYR A 304 1.78 24.55 -8.66
C TYR A 304 2.57 23.99 -9.83
N VAL A 305 2.52 22.67 -10.06
CA VAL A 305 3.11 22.01 -11.22
C VAL A 305 2.02 21.27 -11.97
N ASP A 306 1.91 21.47 -13.29
CA ASP A 306 1.09 20.65 -14.18
C ASP A 306 1.92 19.47 -14.74
N LEU A 307 1.53 18.25 -14.38
CA LEU A 307 2.16 17.01 -14.84
C LEU A 307 1.96 16.77 -16.34
N THR A 308 0.93 17.37 -16.92
CA THR A 308 0.63 17.37 -18.37
C THR A 308 1.64 18.23 -19.12
N GLU A 309 1.97 19.43 -18.61
CA GLU A 309 2.97 20.32 -19.20
C GLU A 309 4.38 19.72 -19.16
N ILE A 310 4.88 19.28 -17.99
CA ILE A 310 6.26 18.75 -17.86
C ILE A 310 6.49 17.47 -18.67
N SER A 311 5.43 16.71 -18.96
CA SER A 311 5.48 15.50 -19.78
C SER A 311 5.27 15.75 -21.28
N GLY A 312 5.02 17.00 -21.68
CA GLY A 312 4.82 17.40 -23.09
C GLY A 312 3.46 17.00 -23.66
N GLY A 313 2.40 17.01 -22.84
CA GLY A 313 1.06 16.54 -23.18
C GLY A 313 0.83 15.05 -22.89
N GLY A 314 1.60 14.47 -21.97
CA GLY A 314 1.46 13.08 -21.54
C GLY A 314 0.35 12.90 -20.50
N ILE A 315 -0.07 11.65 -20.29
CA ILE A 315 -1.02 11.27 -19.24
C ILE A 315 -0.18 10.80 -18.05
N VAL A 316 -0.12 11.61 -16.99
CA VAL A 316 0.81 11.42 -15.86
C VAL A 316 0.09 11.63 -14.53
N GLY A 317 0.40 10.82 -13.51
CA GLY A 317 -0.10 11.01 -12.15
C GLY A 317 0.52 10.06 -11.13
N GLY A 318 0.08 10.18 -9.88
CA GLY A 318 0.73 9.62 -8.69
C GLY A 318 1.99 10.39 -8.31
N LEU A 319 2.43 10.24 -7.05
CA LEU A 319 3.65 10.87 -6.54
C LEU A 319 4.28 10.02 -5.43
N LEU A 320 5.27 9.21 -5.79
CA LEU A 320 6.03 8.37 -4.87
C LEU A 320 7.33 9.04 -4.43
N GLN A 321 7.78 8.74 -3.22
CA GLN A 321 9.05 9.22 -2.68
C GLN A 321 10.24 8.58 -3.43
N GLY A 322 11.18 9.42 -3.90
CA GLY A 322 12.49 8.99 -4.36
C GLY A 322 13.61 9.35 -3.36
N PRO A 323 14.88 9.04 -3.69
CA PRO A 323 16.03 9.44 -2.88
C PRO A 323 16.26 10.95 -2.91
N GLY A 324 16.51 11.54 -1.74
CA GLY A 324 16.79 12.97 -1.63
C GLY A 324 15.60 13.79 -2.12
N ASP A 325 15.88 14.76 -3.00
CA ASP A 325 14.87 15.68 -3.55
C ASP A 325 14.19 15.12 -4.82
N THR A 326 14.45 13.86 -5.19
CA THR A 326 13.76 13.20 -6.31
C THR A 326 12.42 12.61 -5.85
N ALA A 327 11.39 12.71 -6.69
CA ALA A 327 10.14 11.94 -6.59
C ALA A 327 9.89 11.11 -7.86
N TYR A 328 8.95 10.17 -7.81
CA TYR A 328 8.53 9.38 -8.97
C TYR A 328 7.05 9.56 -9.30
N VAL A 329 6.75 9.62 -10.60
CA VAL A 329 5.39 9.71 -11.15
C VAL A 329 5.17 8.59 -12.16
N TYR A 330 3.91 8.17 -12.33
CA TYR A 330 3.54 7.19 -13.36
C TYR A 330 3.17 7.91 -14.65
N ALA A 331 3.85 7.56 -15.74
CA ALA A 331 3.54 8.05 -17.09
C ALA A 331 2.90 6.93 -17.93
N TYR A 332 1.74 7.19 -18.50
CA TYR A 332 1.02 6.21 -19.31
C TYR A 332 1.64 6.09 -20.71
N ALA A 333 1.98 4.87 -21.10
CA ALA A 333 2.65 4.53 -22.36
C ALA A 333 1.84 3.52 -23.21
N GLY A 334 0.52 3.45 -23.00
CA GLY A 334 -0.41 2.56 -23.69
C GLY A 334 -1.17 3.21 -24.86
N PRO A 335 -2.23 2.54 -25.37
CA PRO A 335 -3.13 3.07 -26.42
C PRO A 335 -3.96 4.27 -25.94
N THR A 336 -4.43 5.13 -26.85
CA THR A 336 -5.32 6.25 -26.50
C THR A 336 -6.48 5.81 -25.59
N ILE A 337 -6.64 6.53 -24.48
CA ILE A 337 -7.69 6.27 -23.49
C ILE A 337 -9.04 6.74 -24.05
N THR A 338 -10.09 5.96 -23.82
CA THR A 338 -11.49 6.25 -24.19
C THR A 338 -12.44 5.81 -23.07
N PRO A 339 -13.69 6.28 -23.04
CA PRO A 339 -14.70 5.82 -22.08
C PRO A 339 -14.88 4.29 -22.03
N GLU A 340 -14.63 3.58 -23.13
CA GLU A 340 -14.74 2.12 -23.17
C GLU A 340 -13.54 1.39 -22.56
N ASN A 341 -12.35 2.00 -22.54
CA ASN A 341 -11.11 1.36 -22.09
C ASN A 341 -10.54 1.93 -20.79
N PHE A 342 -11.10 3.02 -20.24
CA PHE A 342 -10.50 3.75 -19.11
C PHE A 342 -10.18 2.87 -17.89
N ARG A 343 -11.08 1.92 -17.52
CA ARG A 343 -10.84 0.98 -16.42
C ARG A 343 -9.64 0.06 -16.66
N GLY A 344 -9.41 -0.32 -17.92
CA GLY A 344 -8.23 -1.09 -18.34
C GLY A 344 -6.96 -0.24 -18.35
N ALA A 345 -7.04 1.03 -18.73
CA ALA A 345 -5.91 1.96 -18.62
C ALA A 345 -5.55 2.27 -17.15
N LEU A 346 -6.55 2.47 -16.30
CA LEU A 346 -6.41 2.73 -14.86
C LEU A 346 -5.64 1.64 -14.13
N ARG A 347 -5.94 0.36 -14.41
CA ARG A 347 -5.37 -0.78 -13.68
C ARG A 347 -4.32 -1.59 -14.45
N GLY A 348 -4.18 -1.36 -15.75
CA GLY A 348 -3.34 -2.17 -16.63
C GLY A 348 -1.85 -1.86 -16.54
N GLU A 349 -1.04 -2.76 -17.09
CA GLU A 349 0.44 -2.71 -17.08
C GLU A 349 1.00 -1.79 -18.17
N GLU A 350 0.38 -0.64 -18.38
CA GLU A 350 0.75 0.31 -19.44
C GLU A 350 1.48 1.55 -18.91
N TRP A 351 1.81 1.58 -17.62
CA TRP A 351 2.47 2.71 -16.96
C TRP A 351 3.98 2.49 -16.78
N GLU A 352 4.74 3.54 -17.01
CA GLU A 352 6.19 3.59 -16.84
C GLU A 352 6.53 4.57 -15.71
N LEU A 353 7.48 4.20 -14.85
CA LEU A 353 7.92 5.07 -13.75
C LEU A 353 8.90 6.13 -14.26
N HIS A 354 8.64 7.39 -13.94
CA HIS A 354 9.46 8.54 -14.32
C HIS A 354 9.90 9.29 -13.06
N ALA A 355 11.15 9.74 -13.03
CA ALA A 355 11.71 10.56 -11.97
C ALA A 355 11.60 12.05 -12.31
N ILE A 356 11.23 12.84 -11.30
CA ILE A 356 11.18 14.30 -11.29
C ILE A 356 12.00 14.80 -10.08
N GLU A 357 12.54 16.01 -10.14
CA GLU A 357 13.20 16.66 -9.00
C GLU A 357 12.24 17.69 -8.39
N LEU A 358 12.02 17.60 -7.08
CA LEU A 358 11.08 18.45 -6.35
C LEU A 358 11.59 19.91 -6.30
N GLY A 359 10.79 20.84 -6.80
CA GLY A 359 11.15 22.24 -6.97
C GLY A 359 11.92 22.58 -8.26
N ASP A 360 12.16 21.60 -9.14
CA ASP A 360 12.75 21.77 -10.49
C ASP A 360 12.08 20.82 -11.51
N GLU A 361 10.79 20.53 -11.33
CA GLU A 361 10.01 19.58 -12.14
C GLU A 361 9.94 19.99 -13.61
N GLU A 362 9.88 21.29 -13.91
CA GLU A 362 9.86 21.83 -15.28
C GLU A 362 11.07 21.39 -16.12
N THR A 363 12.22 21.11 -15.49
CA THR A 363 13.44 20.69 -16.17
C THR A 363 13.75 19.19 -16.01
N SER A 364 12.96 18.47 -15.21
CA SER A 364 13.24 17.11 -14.78
C SER A 364 12.06 16.15 -15.03
N PHE A 365 12.14 15.38 -16.12
CA PHE A 365 11.21 14.28 -16.39
C PHE A 365 11.93 13.10 -17.05
N THR A 366 12.48 12.20 -16.23
CA THR A 366 13.40 11.14 -16.69
C THR A 366 12.85 9.74 -16.42
N LYS A 367 12.57 8.97 -17.47
CA LYS A 367 12.18 7.55 -17.35
C LYS A 367 13.19 6.75 -16.51
N VAL A 368 12.70 6.05 -15.49
CA VAL A 368 13.47 5.13 -14.67
C VAL A 368 13.90 3.91 -15.50
N LYS A 369 15.19 3.58 -15.46
CA LYS A 369 15.77 2.41 -16.14
C LYS A 369 15.68 1.17 -15.26
N GLY A 370 15.64 0.00 -15.87
CA GLY A 370 15.59 -1.28 -15.16
C GLY A 370 14.18 -1.76 -14.82
N LEU A 371 13.19 -0.87 -14.85
CA LEU A 371 11.77 -1.22 -14.74
C LEU A 371 11.17 -1.47 -16.13
N GLY A 372 10.20 -2.39 -16.17
CA GLY A 372 9.29 -2.56 -17.30
C GLY A 372 8.11 -1.59 -17.20
N LYS A 373 6.97 -2.00 -17.75
CA LYS A 373 5.67 -1.37 -17.47
C LYS A 373 4.96 -2.16 -16.38
N TYR A 374 4.14 -1.48 -15.58
CA TYR A 374 3.47 -2.04 -14.41
C TYR A 374 2.11 -1.38 -14.16
N ALA A 375 1.32 -1.92 -13.24
CA ALA A 375 0.14 -1.23 -12.75
C ALA A 375 0.55 -0.04 -11.85
N PRO A 376 -0.18 1.09 -11.86
CA PRO A 376 0.21 2.33 -11.19
C PRO A 376 -0.17 2.35 -9.69
N TYR A 377 -0.04 1.19 -9.04
CA TYR A 377 -0.40 0.94 -7.64
C TYR A 377 0.81 0.52 -6.78
N GLY A 378 2.03 0.67 -7.29
CA GLY A 378 3.25 0.52 -6.50
C GLY A 378 3.37 1.56 -5.38
N ASP A 379 4.22 1.26 -4.40
CA ASP A 379 4.49 2.07 -3.21
C ASP A 379 6.00 2.43 -3.16
N SER A 380 6.41 3.31 -2.25
CA SER A 380 7.80 3.70 -2.05
C SER A 380 8.11 3.90 -0.57
N PHE A 381 9.28 3.44 -0.14
CA PHE A 381 9.76 3.66 1.21
C PHE A 381 11.27 3.81 1.25
N THR A 382 11.78 4.54 2.24
CA THR A 382 13.20 4.55 2.58
C THR A 382 13.38 3.96 3.96
N THR A 383 14.41 3.14 4.12
CA THR A 383 14.72 2.42 5.36
C THR A 383 16.22 2.48 5.63
N THR A 384 16.64 2.34 6.88
CA THR A 384 18.06 2.35 7.23
C THR A 384 18.56 0.93 7.43
N PHE A 385 19.53 0.51 6.63
CA PHE A 385 20.14 -0.82 6.67
C PHE A 385 21.66 -0.69 6.72
N GLU A 386 22.33 -1.38 7.65
CA GLU A 386 23.78 -1.28 7.90
C GLU A 386 24.31 0.17 8.06
N GLY A 387 23.44 1.12 8.45
CA GLY A 387 23.76 2.55 8.59
C GLY A 387 23.67 3.37 7.30
N ALA A 388 23.19 2.79 6.20
CA ALA A 388 22.84 3.49 4.97
C ALA A 388 21.32 3.62 4.82
N ALA A 389 20.84 4.80 4.40
CA ALA A 389 19.45 4.98 3.99
C ALA A 389 19.28 4.45 2.57
N THR A 390 18.50 3.39 2.40
CA THR A 390 18.25 2.71 1.13
C THR A 390 16.80 2.95 0.70
N PRO A 391 16.56 3.63 -0.43
CA PRO A 391 15.23 3.81 -0.99
C PRO A 391 14.79 2.57 -1.78
N PHE A 392 13.52 2.22 -1.67
CA PHE A 392 12.90 1.16 -2.44
C PHE A 392 11.60 1.65 -3.07
N VAL A 393 11.29 1.09 -4.24
CA VAL A 393 9.96 1.14 -4.85
C VAL A 393 9.43 -0.28 -4.94
N THR A 394 8.16 -0.46 -4.63
CA THR A 394 7.43 -1.69 -4.97
C THR A 394 6.68 -1.50 -6.28
N MET A 395 6.66 -2.50 -7.15
CA MET A 395 5.78 -2.53 -8.33
C MET A 395 4.95 -3.80 -8.31
N VAL A 396 3.77 -3.76 -8.92
CA VAL A 396 2.82 -4.87 -8.94
C VAL A 396 2.25 -5.09 -10.35
N ASP A 397 2.02 -6.36 -10.68
CA ASP A 397 1.36 -6.79 -11.92
C ASP A 397 -0.15 -6.43 -11.86
N ALA A 398 -0.80 -6.22 -13.01
CA ALA A 398 -2.19 -5.68 -13.04
C ALA A 398 -3.27 -6.63 -12.50
N ASN A 399 -2.93 -7.90 -12.31
CA ASN A 399 -3.79 -8.90 -11.65
C ASN A 399 -3.55 -8.98 -10.14
N PHE A 400 -2.62 -8.20 -9.58
CA PHE A 400 -2.20 -8.22 -8.17
C PHE A 400 -1.77 -9.59 -7.64
N ALA A 401 -1.37 -10.52 -8.51
CA ALA A 401 -0.91 -11.86 -8.14
C ALA A 401 0.62 -11.93 -7.91
N SER A 402 1.35 -10.90 -8.31
CA SER A 402 2.81 -10.84 -8.22
C SER A 402 3.27 -9.37 -8.15
N GLY A 403 4.28 -9.13 -7.33
CA GLY A 403 4.93 -7.83 -7.18
C GLY A 403 6.37 -7.97 -6.74
N ARG A 404 7.11 -6.86 -6.72
CA ARG A 404 8.57 -6.85 -6.52
C ARG A 404 9.06 -5.63 -5.77
N TYR A 405 10.10 -5.83 -4.96
CA TYR A 405 10.93 -4.78 -4.36
C TYR A 405 12.10 -4.43 -5.28
N PHE A 406 12.29 -3.15 -5.58
CA PHE A 406 13.40 -2.64 -6.36
C PHE A 406 14.23 -1.65 -5.53
N ASP A 407 15.55 -1.85 -5.46
CA ASP A 407 16.51 -0.91 -4.89
C ASP A 407 16.64 0.31 -5.83
N MET A 408 16.36 1.48 -5.28
CA MET A 408 16.33 2.76 -5.98
C MET A 408 17.52 3.67 -5.63
N SER A 409 18.58 3.14 -5.00
CA SER A 409 19.77 3.91 -4.56
C SER A 409 20.52 4.64 -5.67
N LYS A 410 20.17 4.40 -6.95
CA LYS A 410 20.71 5.09 -8.13
C LYS A 410 19.74 6.14 -8.72
N GLY A 411 18.62 6.42 -8.05
CA GLY A 411 17.58 7.37 -8.45
C GLY A 411 16.83 6.97 -9.72
N THR A 412 17.47 7.10 -10.87
CA THR A 412 16.90 6.85 -12.20
C THR A 412 17.19 5.44 -12.75
N THR A 413 17.63 4.51 -11.90
CA THR A 413 17.92 3.12 -12.29
C THR A 413 17.60 2.16 -11.15
N ALA A 414 16.53 1.38 -11.32
CA ALA A 414 16.16 0.28 -10.44
C ALA A 414 17.17 -0.87 -10.52
N VAL A 415 17.46 -1.49 -9.38
CA VAL A 415 18.36 -2.65 -9.22
C VAL A 415 17.70 -3.68 -8.30
N GLY A 416 18.05 -4.96 -8.43
CA GLY A 416 17.44 -6.02 -7.62
C GLY A 416 16.00 -6.33 -8.04
N ALA A 417 15.46 -7.40 -7.48
CA ALA A 417 14.05 -7.79 -7.59
C ALA A 417 13.80 -9.01 -6.68
N LEU A 418 13.55 -8.80 -5.40
CA LEU A 418 12.91 -9.83 -4.59
C LEU A 418 11.41 -9.82 -4.91
N GLY A 419 10.89 -10.95 -5.40
CA GLY A 419 9.47 -11.13 -5.65
C GLY A 419 8.68 -11.32 -4.36
N PHE A 420 7.47 -10.80 -4.34
CA PHE A 420 6.43 -11.11 -3.35
C PHE A 420 5.24 -11.75 -4.09
N PRO A 421 4.72 -12.89 -3.66
CA PRO A 421 3.46 -13.41 -4.18
C PRO A 421 2.32 -12.50 -3.75
N GLY A 422 1.72 -11.77 -4.70
CA GLY A 422 0.69 -10.77 -4.43
C GLY A 422 1.19 -9.32 -4.49
N PHE A 423 0.55 -8.45 -3.71
CA PHE A 423 0.89 -7.05 -3.54
C PHE A 423 1.89 -6.86 -2.37
N PRO A 424 3.15 -6.50 -2.63
CA PRO A 424 4.11 -6.12 -1.59
C PRO A 424 3.78 -4.76 -0.96
N GLY A 425 3.68 -4.72 0.37
CA GLY A 425 3.66 -3.47 1.14
C GLY A 425 5.07 -2.94 1.40
N HIS A 426 5.20 -2.06 2.40
CA HIS A 426 6.51 -1.58 2.89
C HIS A 426 7.37 -2.71 3.44
N ALA A 427 8.64 -2.44 3.76
CA ALA A 427 9.50 -3.35 4.50
C ALA A 427 10.29 -2.60 5.58
N THR A 428 10.51 -3.24 6.72
CA THR A 428 11.24 -2.66 7.86
C THR A 428 12.45 -3.53 8.18
N ALA A 429 13.66 -2.96 8.08
CA ALA A 429 14.87 -3.62 8.52
C ALA A 429 14.93 -3.72 10.05
N LEU A 430 15.45 -4.83 10.57
CA LEU A 430 15.74 -5.02 11.99
C LEU A 430 17.19 -4.60 12.31
N ARG A 431 17.41 -4.13 13.55
CA ARG A 431 18.70 -3.66 14.08
C ARG A 431 19.57 -4.75 14.73
#